data_AF-A0A3M0WXU1-F1
#
_entry.id   AF-A0A3M0WXU1-F1
#
_cell.length_a   1.000
_cell.length_b   1.000
_cell.length_c   1.000
_cell.angle_alpha   90.00
_cell.angle_beta   90.00
_cell.angle_gamma   90.00
#
_symmetry.space_group_name_H-M   'P 1'
#
loop_
_entity.id
_entity.type
_entity.pdbx_description
1 polymer ?
#
loop_
_entity_poly.entity_id
_entity_poly.type
_entity_poly.pdbx_seq_one_letter_code
_entity_poly.pdbx_strand_id
1 'polypeptide(L)'
;LHLIQHIPLPEVGVGGGIEAKEHVDLIATIKSTALFLIGIGIFFGTILALVAKKFSVKMDPRIEKVREVLAGAQCGACGYAGCQAYAEAVVLNPDVPPNLCIPGKEEVAEAVARITGKSMVKLEKRIARVLCQGGSSKAGKRFVYEGVKDCRAVILAGGGDKMCLYGCLGYGTCASVCPFDAIEMSSDNLPIIDPEKCTACGKCAAACPKKIIEIMPESKAVLISCSSKDKGSDTRKYCSVGCIGCRACERVCPFNAAHVEDNLSKIDANKCKVCGLCVKKCPTGAIVDFLTERGRASVMENCIGCGLCVRICPVNAASGEKKKRHYIDTKRCIGCGICVERCPVTAISGTFNYQEVAIKRAKEKAEVKHKIA
;
A
#
# COMPACT_ATOMS: atom_id res chain seq x y z
N LEU A 1 -24.69 12.33 77.52
CA LEU A 1 -23.76 13.14 76.71
C LEU A 1 -22.41 13.45 77.39
N HIS A 2 -22.22 13.30 78.71
CA HIS A 2 -20.93 13.61 79.37
C HIS A 2 -19.94 12.42 79.52
N LEU A 3 -20.35 11.18 79.21
CA LEU A 3 -19.53 9.98 79.42
C LEU A 3 -18.69 9.54 78.20
N ILE A 4 -18.80 10.23 77.05
CA ILE A 4 -18.08 9.90 75.81
C ILE A 4 -17.00 10.96 75.49
N GLN A 5 -16.89 12.01 76.30
CA GLN A 5 -16.01 13.15 75.99
C GLN A 5 -14.52 12.89 76.21
N HIS A 6 -14.15 11.90 77.03
CA HIS A 6 -12.76 11.69 77.43
C HIS A 6 -12.40 10.20 77.41
N ILE A 7 -11.71 9.77 76.34
CA ILE A 7 -11.10 8.44 76.23
C ILE A 7 -9.60 8.60 76.49
N PRO A 8 -9.00 7.90 77.47
CA PRO A 8 -7.56 7.93 77.68
C PRO A 8 -6.84 7.24 76.53
N LEU A 9 -5.87 7.92 75.93
CA LEU A 9 -4.98 7.34 74.91
C LEU A 9 -3.81 6.63 75.61
N PRO A 10 -3.37 5.46 75.13
CA PRO A 10 -2.11 4.87 75.59
C PRO A 10 -0.95 5.81 75.23
N GLU A 11 -0.06 6.06 76.19
CA GLU A 11 1.17 6.83 76.00
C GLU A 11 2.10 6.12 75.01
N VAL A 12 1.90 6.35 73.72
CA VAL A 12 2.91 6.09 72.69
C VAL A 12 3.69 7.36 72.48
N GLY A 13 4.77 7.49 73.25
CA GLY A 13 5.73 8.58 73.14
C GLY A 13 6.41 8.56 71.77
N VAL A 14 6.14 9.58 70.96
CA VAL A 14 6.95 9.91 69.78
C VAL A 14 7.77 11.14 70.13
N GLY A 15 9.09 10.99 70.10
CA GLY A 15 10.04 12.01 70.53
C GLY A 15 9.88 13.34 69.80
N GLY A 16 9.50 14.36 70.56
CA GLY A 16 9.40 15.75 70.12
C GLY A 16 8.61 16.53 71.16
N GLY A 17 9.31 17.29 72.02
CA GLY A 17 8.80 17.93 73.24
C GLY A 17 7.57 18.82 73.06
N ILE A 18 6.40 18.21 72.97
CA ILE A 18 5.08 18.83 73.03
C ILE A 18 4.29 18.01 74.03
N GLU A 19 4.01 18.59 75.19
CA GLU A 19 3.25 17.97 76.28
C GLU A 19 1.88 17.48 75.78
N ALA A 20 1.62 16.17 75.94
CA ALA A 20 0.36 15.56 75.56
C ALA A 20 -0.74 15.96 76.55
N LYS A 21 -1.82 16.59 76.08
CA LYS A 21 -3.02 16.83 76.91
C LYS A 21 -3.70 15.48 77.24
N GLU A 22 -3.96 15.22 78.52
CA GLU A 22 -4.51 13.97 79.08
C GLU A 22 -5.90 13.56 78.56
N HIS A 23 -6.64 14.47 77.90
CA HIS A 23 -7.93 14.16 77.31
C HIS A 23 -8.06 14.81 75.93
N VAL A 24 -8.41 14.00 74.93
CA VAL A 24 -8.78 14.46 73.58
C VAL A 24 -10.29 14.56 73.51
N ASP A 25 -10.82 15.76 73.28
CA ASP A 25 -12.25 15.97 73.05
C ASP A 25 -12.62 15.38 71.67
N LEU A 26 -13.10 14.14 71.69
CA LEU A 26 -13.33 13.32 70.50
C LEU A 26 -14.25 14.03 69.49
N ILE A 27 -15.24 14.78 69.98
CA ILE A 27 -16.18 15.53 69.13
C ILE A 27 -15.45 16.70 68.46
N ALA A 28 -14.59 17.42 69.19
CA ALA A 28 -13.79 18.50 68.65
C ALA A 28 -12.78 17.98 67.60
N THR A 29 -12.13 16.85 67.86
CA THR A 29 -11.16 16.23 66.93
C THR A 29 -11.81 15.66 65.68
N ILE A 30 -12.97 15.00 65.79
CA ILE A 30 -13.75 14.56 64.63
C ILE A 30 -14.18 15.77 63.80
N LYS A 31 -14.66 16.85 64.44
CA LYS A 31 -15.08 18.08 63.76
C LYS A 31 -13.92 18.76 63.03
N SER A 32 -12.74 18.88 63.65
CA SER A 32 -11.56 19.48 63.01
C SER A 32 -11.04 18.63 61.85
N THR A 33 -11.05 17.30 62.00
CA THR A 33 -10.59 16.36 60.96
C THR A 33 -11.55 16.36 59.77
N ALA A 34 -12.86 16.33 60.01
CA ALA A 34 -13.87 16.43 58.96
C ALA A 34 -13.77 17.77 58.21
N LEU A 35 -13.61 18.89 58.92
CA LEU A 35 -13.45 20.21 58.31
C LEU A 35 -12.18 20.29 57.45
N PHE A 36 -11.08 19.70 57.91
CA PHE A 36 -9.82 19.64 57.17
C PHE A 36 -9.93 18.81 55.88
N LEU A 37 -10.55 17.63 55.95
CA LEU A 37 -10.77 16.77 54.79
C LEU A 37 -11.70 17.42 53.76
N ILE A 38 -12.76 18.09 54.21
CA ILE A 38 -13.66 18.85 53.33
C ILE A 38 -12.92 20.02 52.69
N GLY A 39 -12.10 20.75 53.46
CA GLY A 39 -11.29 21.86 52.95
C GLY A 39 -10.30 21.45 51.88
N ILE A 40 -9.58 20.33 52.09
CA ILE A 40 -8.68 19.74 51.10
C ILE A 40 -9.45 19.28 49.86
N GLY A 41 -10.59 18.60 50.04
CA GLY A 41 -11.43 18.14 48.94
C GLY A 41 -11.93 19.28 48.07
N ILE A 42 -12.40 20.38 48.68
CA ILE A 42 -12.80 21.59 47.95
C ILE A 42 -11.59 22.22 47.27
N PHE A 43 -10.47 22.37 47.95
CA PHE A 43 -9.27 23.00 47.38
C PHE A 43 -8.76 22.25 46.13
N PHE A 44 -8.51 20.95 46.23
CA PHE A 44 -8.04 20.15 45.10
C PHE A 44 -9.12 19.98 44.02
N GLY A 45 -10.39 19.83 44.41
CA GLY A 45 -11.50 19.76 43.46
C GLY A 45 -11.65 21.03 42.63
N THR A 46 -11.51 22.20 43.25
CA THR A 46 -11.60 23.50 42.57
C THR A 46 -10.42 23.71 41.63
N ILE A 47 -9.20 23.34 42.07
CA ILE A 47 -8.00 23.41 41.24
C ILE A 47 -8.13 22.49 40.02
N LEU A 48 -8.56 21.24 40.22
CA LEU A 48 -8.76 20.30 39.11
C LEU A 48 -9.84 20.79 38.15
N ALA A 49 -10.94 21.36 38.63
CA ALA A 49 -11.98 21.93 37.79
C ALA A 49 -11.48 23.13 36.97
N LEU A 50 -10.68 24.01 37.58
CA LEU A 50 -10.08 25.17 36.88
C LEU A 50 -9.05 24.73 35.83
N VAL A 51 -8.21 23.75 36.15
CA VAL A 51 -7.23 23.18 35.21
C VAL A 51 -7.97 22.47 34.07
N ALA A 52 -8.95 21.63 34.37
CA ALA A 52 -9.74 20.93 33.35
C ALA A 52 -10.44 21.90 32.39
N LYS A 53 -10.98 23.02 32.89
CA LYS A 53 -11.59 24.06 32.05
C LYS A 53 -10.57 24.86 31.25
N LYS A 54 -9.39 25.16 31.83
CA LYS A 54 -8.34 25.91 31.14
C LYS A 54 -7.68 25.10 30.02
N PHE A 55 -7.56 23.78 30.21
CA PHE A 55 -6.93 22.86 29.26
C PHE A 55 -7.94 22.05 28.43
N SER A 56 -9.23 22.39 28.45
CA SER A 56 -10.21 21.73 27.60
C SER A 56 -9.92 22.04 26.13
N VAL A 57 -9.32 21.09 25.43
CA VAL A 57 -9.09 21.19 23.98
C VAL A 57 -10.41 20.91 23.28
N LYS A 58 -10.92 21.88 22.53
CA LYS A 58 -12.10 21.68 21.68
C LYS A 58 -11.70 20.75 20.53
N MET A 59 -12.01 19.46 20.67
CA MET A 59 -11.87 18.52 19.56
C MET A 59 -12.96 18.80 18.53
N ASP A 60 -12.58 18.94 17.27
CA ASP A 60 -13.54 19.04 16.18
C ASP A 60 -14.35 17.73 16.12
N PRO A 61 -15.69 17.77 16.25
CA PRO A 61 -16.53 16.57 16.26
C PRO A 61 -16.42 15.75 14.97
N ARG A 62 -15.89 16.31 13.89
CA ARG A 62 -15.61 15.58 12.64
C ARG A 62 -14.46 14.58 12.79
N ILE A 63 -13.50 14.82 13.68
CA ILE A 63 -12.36 13.92 13.90
C ILE A 63 -12.87 12.56 14.39
N GLU A 64 -13.78 12.59 15.38
CA GLU A 64 -14.35 11.37 15.93
C GLU A 64 -15.17 10.61 14.88
N LYS A 65 -16.00 11.32 14.10
CA LYS A 65 -16.78 10.72 13.01
C LYS A 65 -15.89 10.09 11.94
N VAL A 66 -14.78 10.74 11.58
CA VAL A 66 -13.81 10.15 10.65
C VAL A 66 -13.21 8.88 11.26
N ARG A 67 -12.76 8.93 12.52
CA ARG A 67 -12.15 7.80 13.22
C ARG A 67 -13.05 6.56 13.25
N GLU A 68 -14.35 6.74 13.49
CA GLU A 68 -15.35 5.66 13.51
C GLU A 68 -15.55 5.00 12.16
N VAL A 69 -15.43 5.78 11.08
CA VAL A 69 -15.60 5.30 9.70
C VAL A 69 -14.33 4.62 9.17
N LEU A 70 -13.15 4.92 9.73
CA LEU A 70 -11.91 4.25 9.34
C LEU A 70 -11.96 2.75 9.70
N ALA A 71 -11.20 1.95 8.97
CA ALA A 71 -11.11 0.50 9.20
C ALA A 71 -10.56 0.06 10.59
N GLY A 72 -10.17 0.99 11.46
CA GLY A 72 -9.74 0.70 12.84
C GLY A 72 -8.44 -0.10 13.01
N ALA A 73 -7.79 -0.51 11.92
CA ALA A 73 -6.69 -1.48 11.95
C ALA A 73 -5.35 -0.97 12.52
N GLN A 74 -5.22 0.33 12.82
CA GLN A 74 -4.00 0.98 13.34
C GLN A 74 -2.70 0.56 12.62
N CYS A 75 -2.77 0.31 11.32
CA CYS A 75 -1.70 -0.37 10.58
C CYS A 75 -0.59 0.55 10.03
N GLY A 76 -0.78 1.87 10.08
CA GLY A 76 0.18 2.85 9.57
C GLY A 76 0.34 2.91 8.04
N ALA A 77 -0.45 2.13 7.28
CA ALA A 77 -0.30 2.03 5.82
C ALA A 77 -0.59 3.35 5.08
N CYS A 78 -1.34 4.27 5.71
CA CYS A 78 -1.59 5.62 5.21
C CYS A 78 -0.43 6.62 5.44
N GLY A 79 0.64 6.21 6.11
CA GLY A 79 1.78 7.06 6.47
C GLY A 79 1.64 7.80 7.81
N TYR A 80 0.53 7.62 8.52
CA TYR A 80 0.29 8.20 9.85
C TYR A 80 0.47 7.17 10.97
N ALA A 81 0.83 7.62 12.16
CA ALA A 81 1.10 6.75 13.32
C ALA A 81 -0.12 5.89 13.76
N GLY A 82 -1.33 6.27 13.38
CA GLY A 82 -2.55 5.52 13.67
C GLY A 82 -3.80 6.13 13.04
N CYS A 83 -4.94 5.46 13.23
CA CYS A 83 -6.24 5.92 12.72
C CYS A 83 -6.61 7.30 13.27
N GLN A 84 -6.32 7.57 14.54
CA GLN A 84 -6.53 8.88 15.17
C GLN A 84 -5.73 9.98 14.48
N ALA A 85 -4.42 9.75 14.28
CA ALA A 85 -3.53 10.72 13.65
C ALA A 85 -3.95 11.04 12.21
N TYR A 86 -4.43 10.04 11.46
CA TYR A 86 -4.98 10.29 10.14
C TYR A 86 -6.32 11.06 10.19
N ALA A 87 -7.21 10.71 11.12
CA ALA A 87 -8.50 11.39 11.29
C ALA A 87 -8.33 12.88 11.63
N GLU A 88 -7.37 13.21 12.49
CA GLU A 88 -7.00 14.59 12.79
C GLU A 88 -6.42 15.29 11.56
N ALA A 89 -5.43 14.66 10.90
CA ALA A 89 -4.76 15.25 9.74
C ALA A 89 -5.74 15.53 8.59
N VAL A 90 -6.66 14.62 8.30
CA VAL A 90 -7.61 14.77 7.19
C VAL A 90 -8.69 15.82 7.46
N VAL A 91 -9.05 16.05 8.72
CA VAL A 91 -10.02 17.09 9.10
C VAL A 91 -9.37 18.46 9.18
N LEU A 92 -8.18 18.56 9.77
CA LEU A 92 -7.53 19.84 10.06
C LEU A 92 -6.77 20.42 8.87
N ASN A 93 -6.16 19.58 8.03
CA ASN A 93 -5.34 20.04 6.91
C ASN A 93 -6.08 19.87 5.58
N PRO A 94 -6.31 20.94 4.79
CA PRO A 94 -6.97 20.86 3.49
C PRO A 94 -6.27 19.92 2.50
N ASP A 95 -4.94 19.90 2.53
CA ASP A 95 -4.11 19.16 1.56
C ASP A 95 -4.11 17.64 1.77
N VAL A 96 -4.54 17.17 2.93
CA VAL A 96 -4.57 15.74 3.24
C VAL A 96 -5.77 15.09 2.53
N PRO A 97 -5.54 14.11 1.64
CA PRO A 97 -6.64 13.46 0.92
C PRO A 97 -7.56 12.61 1.82
N PRO A 98 -8.87 12.54 1.52
CA PRO A 98 -9.82 11.71 2.27
C PRO A 98 -9.75 10.21 1.97
N ASN A 99 -8.87 9.78 1.07
CA ASN A 99 -8.79 8.43 0.52
C ASN A 99 -7.55 7.63 0.97
N LEU A 100 -6.84 8.05 2.03
CA LEU A 100 -5.60 7.38 2.45
C LEU A 100 -5.84 6.11 3.27
N CYS A 101 -7.08 5.82 3.70
CA CYS A 101 -7.41 4.58 4.41
C CYS A 101 -7.38 3.37 3.46
N ILE A 102 -6.19 2.83 3.21
CA ILE A 102 -6.01 1.70 2.27
C ILE A 102 -6.89 0.48 2.63
N PRO A 103 -6.99 0.05 3.91
CA PRO A 103 -7.85 -1.09 4.26
C PRO A 103 -9.36 -0.80 4.11
N GLY A 104 -9.76 0.46 4.26
CA GLY A 104 -11.17 0.89 4.17
C GLY A 104 -11.70 1.00 2.74
N LYS A 105 -10.81 0.93 1.73
CA LYS A 105 -11.15 0.98 0.30
C LYS A 105 -12.01 2.23 -0.05
N GLU A 106 -12.78 2.13 -1.14
CA GLU A 106 -13.55 3.25 -1.70
C GLU A 106 -14.70 3.69 -0.77
N GLU A 107 -15.35 2.76 -0.08
CA GLU A 107 -16.47 3.04 0.85
C GLU A 107 -16.07 3.98 1.99
N VAL A 108 -14.93 3.71 2.64
CA VAL A 108 -14.41 4.58 3.71
C VAL A 108 -13.96 5.92 3.14
N ALA A 109 -13.32 5.93 1.96
CA ALA A 109 -12.90 7.18 1.32
C ALA A 109 -14.08 8.10 1.01
N GLU A 110 -15.21 7.55 0.54
CA GLU A 110 -16.44 8.31 0.29
C GLU A 110 -17.04 8.88 1.57
N ALA A 111 -17.10 8.08 2.63
CA ALA A 111 -17.65 8.52 3.89
C ALA A 111 -16.77 9.61 4.55
N VAL A 112 -15.44 9.48 4.50
CA VAL A 112 -14.51 10.52 4.98
C VAL A 112 -14.60 11.79 4.13
N ALA A 113 -14.72 11.67 2.81
CA ALA A 113 -14.94 12.82 1.91
C ALA A 113 -16.23 13.57 2.24
N ARG A 114 -17.32 12.83 2.52
CA ARG A 114 -18.62 13.39 2.94
C ARG A 114 -18.52 14.14 4.27
N ILE A 115 -17.78 13.62 5.24
CA ILE A 115 -17.58 14.24 6.56
C ILE A 115 -16.70 15.50 6.46
N THR A 116 -15.65 15.45 5.64
CA THR A 116 -14.66 16.54 5.51
C THR A 116 -15.04 17.59 4.47
N GLY A 117 -16.04 17.32 3.62
CA GLY A 117 -16.44 18.20 2.52
C GLY A 117 -15.45 18.24 1.36
N LYS A 118 -14.51 17.28 1.29
CA LYS A 118 -13.45 17.25 0.29
C LYS A 118 -13.87 16.47 -0.96
N SER A 119 -13.37 16.89 -2.13
CA SER A 119 -13.57 16.16 -3.38
C SER A 119 -12.79 14.84 -3.37
N MET A 120 -13.46 13.73 -3.67
CA MET A 120 -12.83 12.42 -3.73
C MET A 120 -12.15 12.20 -5.08
N VAL A 121 -10.86 11.87 -5.05
CA VAL A 121 -10.15 11.34 -6.21
C VAL A 121 -10.17 9.82 -6.08
N LYS A 122 -10.65 9.13 -7.12
CA LYS A 122 -10.69 7.67 -7.15
C LYS A 122 -9.31 7.10 -6.83
N LEU A 123 -9.21 6.35 -5.74
CA LEU A 123 -7.96 5.72 -5.35
C LEU A 123 -7.71 4.53 -6.29
N GLU A 124 -6.56 4.51 -6.93
CA GLU A 124 -6.14 3.33 -7.68
C GLU A 124 -5.88 2.18 -6.71
N LYS A 125 -6.55 1.04 -6.93
CA LYS A 125 -6.36 -0.15 -6.10
C LYS A 125 -4.90 -0.56 -6.11
N ARG A 126 -4.33 -0.79 -4.93
CA ARG A 126 -2.94 -1.22 -4.73
C ARG A 126 -2.93 -2.66 -4.24
N ILE A 127 -1.87 -3.39 -4.57
CA ILE A 127 -1.70 -4.80 -4.22
C ILE A 127 -0.22 -5.09 -3.94
N ALA A 128 0.03 -6.04 -3.04
CA ALA A 128 1.36 -6.61 -2.87
C ALA A 128 1.71 -7.53 -4.06
N ARG A 129 2.91 -7.37 -4.61
CA ARG A 129 3.45 -8.22 -5.69
C ARG A 129 4.80 -8.79 -5.28
N VAL A 130 5.03 -10.06 -5.63
CA VAL A 130 6.25 -10.79 -5.32
C VAL A 130 7.19 -10.72 -6.52
N LEU A 131 8.39 -10.17 -6.31
CA LEU A 131 9.43 -9.99 -7.33
C LEU A 131 10.33 -11.22 -7.45
N CYS A 132 9.74 -12.42 -7.41
CA CYS A 132 10.44 -13.68 -7.55
C CYS A 132 9.50 -14.79 -8.04
N GLN A 133 9.92 -15.50 -9.10
CA GLN A 133 9.25 -16.71 -9.62
C GLN A 133 10.05 -18.00 -9.41
N GLY A 134 11.27 -17.89 -8.87
CA GLY A 134 12.14 -19.05 -8.75
C GLY A 134 11.74 -19.93 -7.58
N GLY A 135 10.68 -20.73 -7.66
CA GLY A 135 10.32 -21.65 -6.57
C GLY A 135 11.35 -22.77 -6.39
N SER A 136 11.05 -23.71 -5.50
CA SER A 136 11.92 -24.85 -5.16
C SER A 136 12.27 -25.73 -6.38
N SER A 137 11.38 -25.78 -7.38
CA SER A 137 11.52 -26.52 -8.64
C SER A 137 12.36 -25.78 -9.68
N LYS A 138 12.44 -24.45 -9.59
CA LYS A 138 13.08 -23.60 -10.60
C LYS A 138 14.45 -23.07 -10.19
N ALA A 139 14.66 -22.92 -8.89
CA ALA A 139 15.89 -22.40 -8.32
C ALA A 139 16.50 -23.41 -7.34
N GLY A 140 17.79 -23.70 -7.53
CA GLY A 140 18.48 -24.70 -6.73
C GLY A 140 18.70 -24.28 -5.28
N LYS A 141 18.94 -25.25 -4.41
CA LYS A 141 19.36 -25.07 -3.01
C LYS A 141 20.87 -25.28 -2.85
N ARG A 142 21.50 -24.53 -1.96
CA ARG A 142 22.90 -24.68 -1.55
C ARG A 142 23.06 -25.78 -0.51
N PHE A 143 22.09 -25.90 0.39
CA PHE A 143 22.04 -26.90 1.44
C PHE A 143 20.58 -27.11 1.86
N VAL A 144 20.32 -28.17 2.64
CA VAL A 144 19.00 -28.42 3.23
C VAL A 144 18.97 -27.81 4.62
N TYR A 145 18.00 -26.91 4.86
CA TYR A 145 17.81 -26.30 6.18
C TYR A 145 16.80 -27.10 6.99
N GLU A 146 17.26 -27.63 8.13
CA GLU A 146 16.46 -28.35 9.11
C GLU A 146 16.32 -27.52 10.38
N GLY A 147 15.38 -26.58 10.38
CA GLY A 147 15.14 -25.70 11.52
C GLY A 147 13.75 -25.09 11.51
N VAL A 148 13.57 -23.98 12.24
CA VAL A 148 12.29 -23.30 12.35
C VAL A 148 11.84 -22.79 10.98
N LYS A 149 10.62 -23.13 10.56
CA LYS A 149 10.04 -22.71 9.29
C LYS A 149 9.64 -21.23 9.31
N ASP A 150 10.64 -20.35 9.28
CA ASP A 150 10.49 -18.90 9.18
C ASP A 150 11.64 -18.31 8.34
N CYS A 151 11.32 -17.50 7.33
CA CYS A 151 12.31 -16.83 6.49
C CYS A 151 13.32 -16.00 7.31
N ARG A 152 12.91 -15.46 8.45
CA ARG A 152 13.78 -14.68 9.37
C ARG A 152 14.80 -15.55 10.08
N ALA A 153 14.47 -16.81 10.38
CA ALA A 153 15.41 -17.77 10.95
C ALA A 153 16.36 -18.29 9.85
N VAL A 154 15.80 -18.63 8.69
CA VAL A 154 16.56 -19.21 7.57
C VAL A 154 17.61 -18.24 7.03
N ILE A 155 17.32 -16.94 6.97
CA ILE A 155 18.31 -15.96 6.48
C ILE A 155 19.55 -15.88 7.38
N LEU A 156 19.45 -16.21 8.68
CA LEU A 156 20.59 -16.26 9.59
C LEU A 156 21.51 -17.45 9.30
N ALA A 157 20.99 -18.51 8.66
CA ALA A 157 21.78 -19.62 8.16
C ALA A 157 22.46 -19.23 6.82
N GLY A 158 23.53 -18.43 6.90
CA GLY A 158 24.37 -18.12 5.74
C GLY A 158 23.68 -17.34 4.61
N GLY A 159 22.66 -16.55 4.95
CA GLY A 159 21.87 -15.77 3.98
C GLY A 159 20.71 -16.54 3.36
N GLY A 160 20.45 -17.78 3.80
CA GLY A 160 19.40 -18.65 3.32
C GLY A 160 19.90 -19.85 2.53
N ASP A 161 19.04 -20.86 2.41
CA ASP A 161 19.31 -22.18 1.84
C ASP A 161 19.32 -22.21 0.30
N LYS A 162 18.86 -21.13 -0.34
CA LYS A 162 18.76 -21.02 -1.81
C LYS A 162 20.08 -20.64 -2.46
N MET A 163 20.35 -21.16 -3.67
CA MET A 163 21.49 -20.72 -4.50
C MET A 163 21.42 -19.24 -4.85
N CYS A 164 20.24 -18.74 -5.19
CA CYS A 164 20.03 -17.33 -5.44
C CYS A 164 19.94 -16.55 -4.11
N LEU A 165 20.88 -15.63 -3.90
CA LEU A 165 20.93 -14.79 -2.69
C LEU A 165 19.78 -13.78 -2.58
N TYR A 166 19.10 -13.46 -3.68
CA TYR A 166 18.06 -12.42 -3.72
C TYR A 166 16.63 -12.96 -3.66
N GLY A 167 16.43 -14.22 -4.05
CA GLY A 167 15.10 -14.77 -4.27
C GLY A 167 14.33 -15.08 -2.98
N CYS A 168 13.03 -15.38 -3.14
CA CYS A 168 12.16 -15.84 -2.05
C CYS A 168 12.74 -17.11 -1.41
N LEU A 169 12.81 -17.17 -0.08
CA LEU A 169 13.27 -18.37 0.64
C LEU A 169 12.17 -19.46 0.71
N GLY A 170 10.91 -19.05 0.70
CA GLY A 170 9.77 -19.97 0.63
C GLY A 170 9.23 -20.52 1.95
N TYR A 171 9.62 -19.95 3.09
CA TYR A 171 9.20 -20.42 4.43
C TYR A 171 7.95 -19.72 4.98
N GLY A 172 7.22 -18.94 4.17
CA GLY A 172 5.86 -18.50 4.53
C GLY A 172 5.72 -17.39 5.57
N THR A 173 6.78 -16.73 6.03
CA THR A 173 6.66 -15.59 6.99
C THR A 173 5.70 -14.51 6.51
N CYS A 174 5.66 -14.24 5.20
CA CYS A 174 4.74 -13.25 4.64
C CYS A 174 3.26 -13.69 4.76
N ALA A 175 2.98 -14.98 4.64
CA ALA A 175 1.65 -15.55 4.85
C ALA A 175 1.25 -15.47 6.32
N SER A 176 2.13 -15.84 7.25
CA SER A 176 1.82 -15.84 8.69
C SER A 176 1.57 -14.44 9.27
N VAL A 177 2.15 -13.38 8.70
CA VAL A 177 1.92 -11.99 9.15
C VAL A 177 0.71 -11.32 8.48
N CYS A 178 0.09 -11.97 7.49
CA CYS A 178 -1.04 -11.38 6.77
C CYS A 178 -2.31 -11.46 7.63
N PRO A 179 -2.89 -10.33 8.06
CA PRO A 179 -4.09 -10.35 8.91
C PRO A 179 -5.39 -10.52 8.11
N PHE A 180 -5.29 -10.68 6.78
CA PHE A 180 -6.42 -10.75 5.85
C PHE A 180 -6.44 -12.07 5.07
N ASP A 181 -5.57 -13.04 5.43
CA ASP A 181 -5.41 -14.32 4.73
C ASP A 181 -5.33 -14.17 3.20
N ALA A 182 -4.64 -13.12 2.76
CA ALA A 182 -4.50 -12.77 1.35
C ALA A 182 -3.30 -13.47 0.68
N ILE A 183 -2.52 -14.26 1.42
CA ILE A 183 -1.29 -14.88 0.91
C ILE A 183 -1.32 -16.37 1.21
N GLU A 184 -1.30 -17.18 0.15
CA GLU A 184 -1.22 -18.63 0.21
C GLU A 184 0.15 -19.09 -0.31
N MET A 185 0.74 -20.09 0.34
CA MET A 185 2.00 -20.68 -0.14
C MET A 185 1.70 -21.74 -1.18
N SER A 186 2.25 -21.58 -2.39
CA SER A 186 2.13 -22.56 -3.46
C SER A 186 2.88 -23.85 -3.13
N SER A 187 2.56 -24.92 -3.89
CA SER A 187 3.30 -26.18 -3.85
C SER A 187 4.81 -26.05 -4.14
N ASP A 188 5.22 -24.95 -4.79
CA ASP A 188 6.62 -24.66 -5.09
C ASP A 188 7.30 -23.76 -4.03
N ASN A 189 6.66 -23.58 -2.88
CA ASN A 189 7.07 -22.69 -1.79
C ASN A 189 7.22 -21.23 -2.23
N LEU A 190 6.30 -20.73 -3.07
CA LEU A 190 6.20 -19.30 -3.38
C LEU A 190 4.89 -18.71 -2.88
N PRO A 191 4.90 -17.48 -2.34
CA PRO A 191 3.67 -16.80 -1.94
C PRO A 191 2.85 -16.38 -3.16
N ILE A 192 1.60 -16.81 -3.21
CA ILE A 192 0.56 -16.38 -4.14
C ILE A 192 -0.32 -15.38 -3.39
N ILE A 193 -0.49 -14.18 -3.96
CA ILE A 193 -1.23 -13.10 -3.32
C ILE A 193 -2.58 -12.95 -4.03
N ASP A 194 -3.66 -13.08 -3.27
CA ASP A 194 -5.03 -12.90 -3.73
C ASP A 194 -5.34 -11.39 -3.88
N PRO A 195 -5.64 -10.91 -5.11
CA PRO A 195 -5.95 -9.50 -5.36
C PRO A 195 -7.25 -9.01 -4.74
N GLU A 196 -8.19 -9.88 -4.38
CA GLU A 196 -9.47 -9.50 -3.81
C GLU A 196 -9.36 -9.27 -2.30
N LYS A 197 -8.58 -10.12 -1.63
CA LYS A 197 -8.32 -10.06 -0.19
C LYS A 197 -7.20 -9.09 0.19
N CYS A 198 -6.23 -8.87 -0.70
CA CYS A 198 -5.11 -8.00 -0.40
C CYS A 198 -5.55 -6.55 -0.22
N THR A 199 -5.28 -5.99 0.97
CA THR A 199 -5.55 -4.59 1.31
C THR A 199 -4.33 -3.68 1.17
N ALA A 200 -3.23 -4.17 0.59
CA ALA A 200 -1.98 -3.42 0.42
C ALA A 200 -1.42 -2.77 1.71
N CYS A 201 -1.67 -3.36 2.88
CA CYS A 201 -1.22 -2.83 4.18
C CYS A 201 0.31 -2.85 4.40
N GLY A 202 1.09 -3.52 3.54
CA GLY A 202 2.56 -3.53 3.60
C GLY A 202 3.20 -4.45 4.64
N LYS A 203 2.44 -5.11 5.51
CA LYS A 203 3.00 -6.01 6.55
C LYS A 203 3.88 -7.13 5.97
N CYS A 204 3.46 -7.74 4.87
CA CYS A 204 4.24 -8.77 4.18
C CYS A 204 5.54 -8.24 3.58
N ALA A 205 5.54 -7.01 3.06
CA ALA A 205 6.73 -6.34 2.54
C ALA A 205 7.73 -6.03 3.66
N ALA A 206 7.24 -5.51 4.79
CA ALA A 206 8.07 -5.23 5.97
C ALA A 206 8.67 -6.51 6.59
N ALA A 207 7.89 -7.60 6.64
CA ALA A 207 8.35 -8.87 7.20
C ALA A 207 9.31 -9.65 6.29
N CYS A 208 9.40 -9.30 5.00
CA CYS A 208 10.24 -10.02 4.04
C CYS A 208 11.73 -9.67 4.23
N PRO A 209 12.58 -10.60 4.72
CA PRO A 209 13.98 -10.28 4.98
C PRO A 209 14.78 -10.07 3.68
N LYS A 210 14.27 -10.57 2.55
CA LYS A 210 14.85 -10.38 1.21
C LYS A 210 14.32 -9.13 0.48
N LYS A 211 13.32 -8.44 1.04
CA LYS A 211 12.69 -7.23 0.45
C LYS A 211 12.24 -7.40 -1.00
N ILE A 212 11.65 -8.55 -1.33
CA ILE A 212 11.16 -8.88 -2.67
C ILE A 212 9.64 -8.73 -2.84
N ILE A 213 8.95 -8.18 -1.84
CA ILE A 213 7.51 -7.91 -1.90
C ILE A 213 7.34 -6.41 -1.94
N GLU A 214 6.67 -5.91 -2.97
CA GLU A 214 6.43 -4.49 -3.16
C GLU A 214 4.93 -4.19 -3.27
N ILE A 215 4.51 -3.05 -2.74
CA ILE A 215 3.13 -2.57 -2.87
C ILE A 215 3.04 -1.68 -4.10
N MET A 216 2.31 -2.14 -5.11
CA MET A 216 2.19 -1.49 -6.41
C MET A 216 0.74 -1.26 -6.78
N PRO A 217 0.43 -0.28 -7.64
CA PRO A 217 -0.91 -0.15 -8.22
C PRO A 217 -1.27 -1.37 -9.08
N GLU A 218 -2.52 -1.82 -9.01
CA GLU A 218 -3.02 -3.00 -9.73
C GLU A 218 -2.96 -2.82 -11.25
N SER A 219 -3.10 -1.58 -11.74
CA SER A 219 -2.95 -1.26 -13.17
C SER A 219 -1.56 -1.58 -13.72
N LYS A 220 -0.53 -1.63 -12.86
CA LYS A 220 0.86 -1.94 -13.24
C LYS A 220 1.05 -3.45 -13.33
N ALA A 221 0.30 -4.07 -14.23
CA ALA A 221 0.21 -5.52 -14.37
C ALA A 221 1.43 -6.16 -15.07
N VAL A 222 2.21 -5.40 -15.84
CA VAL A 222 3.43 -5.90 -16.49
C VAL A 222 4.65 -5.49 -15.67
N LEU A 223 5.30 -6.46 -15.03
CA LEU A 223 6.42 -6.23 -14.13
C LEU A 223 7.47 -7.35 -14.20
N ILE A 224 8.66 -7.05 -13.69
CA ILE A 224 9.76 -7.99 -13.55
C ILE A 224 9.57 -8.80 -12.27
N SER A 225 9.40 -10.12 -12.37
CA SER A 225 9.30 -11.00 -11.19
C SER A 225 10.63 -11.71 -10.91
N CYS A 226 11.69 -10.91 -10.85
CA CYS A 226 13.04 -11.34 -10.46
C CYS A 226 13.73 -10.19 -9.72
N SER A 227 14.57 -10.53 -8.75
CA SER A 227 15.36 -9.57 -7.96
C SER A 227 16.88 -9.85 -8.01
N SER A 228 17.31 -10.82 -8.83
CA SER A 228 18.72 -11.19 -8.95
C SER A 228 19.51 -10.08 -9.62
N LYS A 229 20.63 -9.68 -9.02
CA LYS A 229 21.62 -8.75 -9.59
C LYS A 229 22.88 -9.45 -10.10
N ASP A 230 22.92 -10.78 -9.97
CA ASP A 230 24.04 -11.58 -10.44
C ASP A 230 24.16 -11.53 -11.97
N LYS A 231 25.37 -11.76 -12.48
CA LYS A 231 25.60 -11.87 -13.92
C LYS A 231 24.67 -12.92 -14.52
N GLY A 232 24.22 -12.70 -15.75
CA GLY A 232 23.23 -13.56 -16.39
C GLY A 232 23.63 -15.04 -16.47
N SER A 233 24.93 -15.32 -16.65
CA SER A 233 25.49 -16.67 -16.62
C SER A 233 25.26 -17.37 -15.27
N ASP A 234 25.47 -16.65 -14.16
CA ASP A 234 25.36 -17.20 -12.82
C ASP A 234 23.89 -17.28 -12.40
N THR A 235 23.10 -16.25 -12.71
CA THR A 235 21.64 -16.31 -12.53
C THR A 235 21.03 -17.54 -13.23
N ARG A 236 21.48 -17.87 -14.45
CA ARG A 236 20.98 -19.03 -15.21
C ARG A 236 21.40 -20.37 -14.60
N LYS A 237 22.57 -20.45 -13.96
CA LYS A 237 22.99 -21.64 -13.19
C LYS A 237 22.11 -21.84 -11.97
N TYR A 238 21.76 -20.76 -11.26
CA TYR A 238 21.01 -20.82 -10.02
C TYR A 238 19.50 -20.95 -10.22
N CYS A 239 18.96 -20.37 -11.29
CA CYS A 239 17.53 -20.25 -11.52
C CYS A 239 17.19 -20.27 -13.01
N SER A 240 16.29 -21.18 -13.39
CA SER A 240 15.82 -21.32 -14.78
C SER A 240 14.96 -20.15 -15.26
N VAL A 241 14.27 -19.44 -14.35
CA VAL A 241 13.34 -18.33 -14.66
C VAL A 241 13.89 -16.95 -14.27
N GLY A 242 15.18 -16.87 -13.93
CA GLY A 242 15.82 -15.61 -13.53
C GLY A 242 16.00 -14.63 -14.70
N CYS A 243 16.04 -13.32 -14.39
CA CYS A 243 16.45 -12.32 -15.37
C CYS A 243 17.94 -12.48 -15.66
N ILE A 244 18.32 -12.54 -16.94
CA ILE A 244 19.73 -12.69 -17.35
C ILE A 244 20.32 -11.39 -17.93
N GLY A 245 19.60 -10.26 -17.81
CA GLY A 245 20.09 -8.96 -18.27
C GLY A 245 20.30 -8.82 -19.79
N CYS A 246 19.63 -9.62 -20.62
CA CYS A 246 19.89 -9.69 -22.08
C CYS A 246 19.40 -8.48 -22.92
N ARG A 247 18.80 -7.45 -22.29
CA ARG A 247 18.27 -6.24 -22.94
C ARG A 247 17.24 -6.47 -24.07
N ALA A 248 16.64 -7.66 -24.14
CA ALA A 248 15.59 -7.95 -25.12
C ALA A 248 14.31 -7.14 -24.86
N CYS A 249 13.98 -6.91 -23.58
CA CYS A 249 12.84 -6.10 -23.15
C CYS A 249 13.00 -4.61 -23.51
N GLU A 250 14.22 -4.08 -23.40
CA GLU A 250 14.55 -2.70 -23.73
C GLU A 250 14.39 -2.43 -25.23
N ARG A 251 14.96 -3.30 -26.07
CA ARG A 251 14.86 -3.19 -27.54
C ARG A 251 13.42 -3.28 -28.09
N VAL A 252 12.54 -4.03 -27.42
CA VAL A 252 11.15 -4.22 -27.89
C VAL A 252 10.19 -3.19 -27.33
N CYS A 253 10.59 -2.37 -26.35
CA CYS A 253 9.69 -1.44 -25.68
C CYS A 253 9.45 -0.17 -26.53
N PRO A 254 8.24 0.06 -27.08
CA PRO A 254 7.96 1.25 -27.89
C PRO A 254 7.82 2.54 -27.06
N PHE A 255 7.77 2.43 -25.74
CA PHE A 255 7.57 3.53 -24.80
C PHE A 255 8.84 3.86 -23.99
N ASN A 256 9.96 3.18 -24.27
CA ASN A 256 11.22 3.34 -23.53
C ASN A 256 11.03 3.23 -22.00
N ALA A 257 10.26 2.22 -21.57
CA ALA A 257 9.89 1.99 -20.18
C ALA A 257 10.71 0.87 -19.52
N ALA A 258 11.27 -0.05 -20.30
CA ALA A 258 12.07 -1.16 -19.78
C ALA A 258 13.56 -0.87 -20.00
N HIS A 259 14.34 -0.88 -18.93
CA HIS A 259 15.79 -0.74 -18.95
C HIS A 259 16.45 -1.91 -18.21
N VAL A 260 17.73 -2.16 -18.47
CA VAL A 260 18.51 -3.14 -17.72
C VAL A 260 19.65 -2.45 -16.99
N GLU A 261 19.61 -2.53 -15.67
CA GLU A 261 20.59 -1.95 -14.74
C GLU A 261 21.03 -3.05 -13.76
N ASP A 262 22.32 -3.14 -13.44
CA ASP A 262 22.86 -4.16 -12.53
C ASP A 262 22.47 -5.61 -12.92
N ASN A 263 22.52 -5.93 -14.21
CA ASN A 263 22.09 -7.22 -14.79
C ASN A 263 20.60 -7.56 -14.61
N LEU A 264 19.79 -6.64 -14.08
CA LEU A 264 18.37 -6.83 -13.82
C LEU A 264 17.52 -5.86 -14.65
N SER A 265 16.44 -6.37 -15.26
CA SER A 265 15.49 -5.50 -15.92
C SER A 265 14.70 -4.68 -14.89
N LYS A 266 14.61 -3.37 -15.06
CA LYS A 266 13.72 -2.47 -14.34
C LYS A 266 12.68 -1.89 -15.31
N ILE A 267 11.42 -1.87 -14.89
CA ILE A 267 10.32 -1.33 -15.69
C ILE A 267 9.78 -0.07 -15.01
N ASP A 268 9.93 1.06 -15.66
CA ASP A 268 9.39 2.35 -15.21
C ASP A 268 7.86 2.33 -15.31
N ALA A 269 7.20 2.33 -14.14
CA ALA A 269 5.75 2.29 -14.03
C ALA A 269 5.05 3.52 -14.64
N ASN A 270 5.72 4.67 -14.73
CA ASN A 270 5.15 5.90 -15.27
C ASN A 270 5.12 5.88 -16.80
N LYS A 271 6.13 5.28 -17.43
CA LYS A 271 6.23 5.15 -18.89
C LYS A 271 5.56 3.89 -19.42
N CYS A 272 5.54 2.82 -18.62
CA CYS A 272 5.01 1.54 -19.06
C CYS A 272 3.50 1.63 -19.31
N LYS A 273 3.13 1.46 -20.58
CA LYS A 273 1.75 1.28 -21.00
C LYS A 273 1.38 -0.21 -21.04
N VAL A 274 1.86 -1.06 -20.14
CA VAL A 274 1.33 -2.43 -19.93
C VAL A 274 1.06 -3.25 -21.22
N CYS A 275 1.87 -3.11 -22.26
CA CYS A 275 1.54 -3.62 -23.60
C CYS A 275 1.86 -5.12 -23.79
N GLY A 276 2.60 -5.73 -22.85
CA GLY A 276 2.95 -7.15 -22.85
C GLY A 276 4.02 -7.58 -23.87
N LEU A 277 4.57 -6.68 -24.69
CA LEU A 277 5.58 -7.03 -25.69
C LEU A 277 6.87 -7.59 -25.07
N CYS A 278 7.31 -7.01 -23.96
CA CYS A 278 8.49 -7.46 -23.24
C CYS A 278 8.32 -8.87 -22.65
N VAL A 279 7.11 -9.23 -22.23
CA VAL A 279 6.76 -10.57 -21.70
C VAL A 279 6.97 -11.61 -22.80
N LYS A 280 6.40 -11.38 -23.99
CA LYS A 280 6.52 -12.29 -25.13
C LYS A 280 7.95 -12.49 -25.62
N LYS A 281 8.79 -11.46 -25.48
CA LYS A 281 10.19 -11.52 -25.95
C LYS A 281 11.17 -12.01 -24.87
N CYS A 282 10.73 -12.13 -23.61
CA CYS A 282 11.60 -12.54 -22.51
C CYS A 282 11.95 -14.04 -22.63
N PRO A 283 13.22 -14.42 -22.87
CA PRO A 283 13.58 -15.83 -23.09
C PRO A 283 13.49 -16.68 -21.82
N THR A 284 13.51 -16.05 -20.64
CA THR A 284 13.45 -16.74 -19.34
C THR A 284 12.08 -16.66 -18.68
N GLY A 285 11.14 -15.90 -19.24
CA GLY A 285 9.84 -15.65 -18.61
C GLY A 285 9.92 -14.81 -17.33
N ALA A 286 11.04 -14.13 -17.06
CA ALA A 286 11.22 -13.34 -15.85
C ALA A 286 10.24 -12.15 -15.74
N ILE A 287 9.80 -11.60 -16.87
CA ILE A 287 8.79 -10.53 -16.94
C ILE A 287 7.42 -11.18 -17.11
N VAL A 288 6.48 -10.81 -16.25
CA VAL A 288 5.14 -11.39 -16.20
C VAL A 288 4.07 -10.36 -16.51
N ASP A 289 2.92 -10.85 -16.94
CA ASP A 289 1.72 -10.08 -17.21
C ASP A 289 0.61 -10.59 -16.27
N PHE A 290 0.20 -9.75 -15.31
CA PHE A 290 -0.87 -10.06 -14.37
C PHE A 290 -2.26 -9.69 -14.90
N LEU A 291 -2.37 -9.20 -16.15
CA LEU A 291 -3.65 -8.87 -16.75
C LEU A 291 -4.30 -10.14 -17.30
N THR A 292 -5.47 -10.51 -16.78
CA THR A 292 -6.22 -11.70 -17.21
C THR A 292 -6.75 -11.57 -18.63
N GLU A 293 -7.24 -10.39 -18.98
CA GLU A 293 -7.82 -10.12 -20.30
C GLU A 293 -7.31 -8.82 -20.91
N ARG A 294 -7.00 -8.88 -22.21
CA ARG A 294 -6.57 -7.72 -23.01
C ARG A 294 -7.67 -7.35 -23.99
N GLY A 295 -8.24 -6.16 -23.79
CA GLY A 295 -9.16 -5.56 -24.75
C GLY A 295 -8.53 -5.46 -26.15
N ARG A 296 -9.29 -5.87 -27.16
CA ARG A 296 -8.84 -5.86 -28.57
C ARG A 296 -9.21 -4.53 -29.21
N ALA A 297 -8.30 -4.00 -30.01
CA ALA A 297 -8.52 -2.72 -30.69
C ALA A 297 -9.62 -2.86 -31.75
N SER A 298 -10.53 -1.87 -31.80
CA SER A 298 -11.56 -1.73 -32.83
C SER A 298 -11.51 -0.34 -33.43
N VAL A 299 -11.85 -0.21 -34.73
CA VAL A 299 -11.81 1.06 -35.46
C VAL A 299 -13.21 1.68 -35.49
N MET A 300 -13.30 2.94 -35.10
CA MET A 300 -14.53 3.73 -35.07
C MET A 300 -14.78 4.48 -36.39
N GLU A 301 -15.92 5.14 -36.46
CA GLU A 301 -16.43 5.74 -37.70
C GLU A 301 -15.63 6.94 -38.20
N ASN A 302 -15.03 7.68 -37.28
CA ASN A 302 -14.19 8.85 -37.52
C ASN A 302 -12.79 8.52 -38.08
N CYS A 303 -12.58 7.30 -38.60
CA CYS A 303 -11.32 6.89 -39.20
C CYS A 303 -11.11 7.54 -40.57
N ILE A 304 -9.98 8.23 -40.72
CA ILE A 304 -9.62 8.93 -41.98
C ILE A 304 -8.74 8.10 -42.94
N GLY A 305 -8.45 6.83 -42.63
CA GLY A 305 -7.68 5.95 -43.53
C GLY A 305 -6.22 6.37 -43.76
N CYS A 306 -5.53 6.84 -42.72
CA CYS A 306 -4.18 7.42 -42.83
C CYS A 306 -3.03 6.41 -42.98
N GLY A 307 -3.25 5.10 -42.91
CA GLY A 307 -2.16 4.11 -43.01
C GLY A 307 -1.36 3.85 -41.73
N LEU A 308 -1.44 4.73 -40.71
CA LEU A 308 -0.50 4.69 -39.60
C LEU A 308 -0.62 3.44 -38.72
N CYS A 309 -1.85 3.01 -38.40
CA CYS A 309 -2.09 1.81 -37.60
C CYS A 309 -1.56 0.53 -38.25
N VAL A 310 -1.53 0.45 -39.58
CA VAL A 310 -0.99 -0.68 -40.34
C VAL A 310 0.52 -0.73 -40.18
N ARG A 311 1.21 0.41 -40.36
CA ARG A 311 2.68 0.49 -40.29
C ARG A 311 3.25 0.19 -38.91
N ILE A 312 2.56 0.57 -37.84
CA ILE A 312 3.06 0.46 -36.46
C ILE A 312 2.62 -0.82 -35.75
N CYS A 313 1.78 -1.65 -36.37
CA CYS A 313 1.26 -2.84 -35.70
C CYS A 313 2.34 -3.92 -35.61
N PRO A 314 2.79 -4.32 -34.40
CA PRO A 314 3.87 -5.30 -34.25
C PRO A 314 3.48 -6.72 -34.68
N VAL A 315 2.17 -6.97 -34.87
CA VAL A 315 1.59 -8.28 -35.19
C VAL A 315 0.78 -8.26 -36.48
N ASN A 316 0.89 -7.19 -37.28
CA ASN A 316 0.18 -7.04 -38.56
C ASN A 316 -1.33 -7.33 -38.47
N ALA A 317 -1.98 -6.88 -37.38
CA ALA A 317 -3.41 -7.05 -37.17
C ALA A 317 -4.27 -5.97 -37.83
N ALA A 318 -3.68 -4.83 -38.23
CA ALA A 318 -4.41 -3.74 -38.88
C ALA A 318 -4.26 -3.82 -40.40
N SER A 319 -5.36 -3.60 -41.14
CA SER A 319 -5.40 -3.56 -42.60
C SER A 319 -6.35 -2.47 -43.10
N GLY A 320 -6.17 -2.00 -44.34
CA GLY A 320 -7.04 -1.00 -44.96
C GLY A 320 -6.38 -0.26 -46.12
N GLU A 321 -7.21 0.28 -47.01
CA GLU A 321 -6.78 1.15 -48.12
C GLU A 321 -6.71 2.62 -47.68
N LYS A 322 -5.89 3.41 -48.39
CA LYS A 322 -5.79 4.86 -48.16
C LYS A 322 -7.17 5.52 -48.30
N LYS A 323 -7.47 6.47 -47.41
CA LYS A 323 -8.73 7.24 -47.36
C LYS A 323 -10.01 6.42 -47.10
N LYS A 324 -9.91 5.11 -46.86
CA LYS A 324 -11.03 4.26 -46.44
C LYS A 324 -10.91 3.91 -44.95
N ARG A 325 -12.03 3.52 -44.33
CA ARG A 325 -12.03 3.03 -42.93
C ARG A 325 -11.14 1.78 -42.84
N HIS A 326 -10.21 1.78 -41.90
CA HIS A 326 -9.35 0.63 -41.64
C HIS A 326 -10.06 -0.41 -40.77
N TYR A 327 -9.56 -1.63 -40.78
CA TYR A 327 -10.03 -2.75 -39.97
C TYR A 327 -8.89 -3.29 -39.10
N ILE A 328 -9.24 -3.81 -37.91
CA ILE A 328 -8.30 -4.52 -37.04
C ILE A 328 -8.85 -5.92 -36.78
N ASP A 329 -8.06 -6.92 -37.17
CA ASP A 329 -8.35 -8.32 -36.88
C ASP A 329 -8.21 -8.58 -35.37
N THR A 330 -9.35 -8.77 -34.70
CA THR A 330 -9.42 -9.02 -33.27
C THR A 330 -8.73 -10.31 -32.87
N LYS A 331 -8.60 -11.32 -33.75
CA LYS A 331 -7.92 -12.58 -33.46
C LYS A 331 -6.41 -12.39 -33.35
N ARG A 332 -5.81 -11.62 -34.26
CA ARG A 332 -4.37 -11.32 -34.28
C ARG A 332 -3.98 -10.20 -33.33
N CYS A 333 -4.90 -9.29 -33.03
CA CYS A 333 -4.63 -8.14 -32.18
C CYS A 333 -4.21 -8.56 -30.78
N ILE A 334 -3.06 -8.11 -30.31
CA ILE A 334 -2.57 -8.44 -28.95
C ILE A 334 -2.99 -7.39 -27.90
N GLY A 335 -3.84 -6.43 -28.28
CA GLY A 335 -4.31 -5.37 -27.38
C GLY A 335 -3.21 -4.41 -26.90
N CYS A 336 -2.10 -4.26 -27.63
CA CYS A 336 -0.93 -3.48 -27.19
C CYS A 336 -1.13 -1.95 -27.13
N GLY A 337 -2.20 -1.41 -27.72
CA GLY A 337 -2.55 0.01 -27.62
C GLY A 337 -1.69 0.98 -28.43
N ILE A 338 -0.63 0.52 -29.12
CA ILE A 338 0.28 1.38 -29.91
C ILE A 338 -0.48 2.14 -31.00
N CYS A 339 -1.44 1.47 -31.66
CA CYS A 339 -2.26 2.07 -32.70
C CYS A 339 -3.17 3.18 -32.17
N VAL A 340 -3.70 3.03 -30.96
CA VAL A 340 -4.54 4.03 -30.29
C VAL A 340 -3.72 5.26 -29.93
N GLU A 341 -2.55 5.07 -29.33
CA GLU A 341 -1.64 6.16 -28.92
C GLU A 341 -1.24 7.04 -30.11
N ARG A 342 -0.99 6.43 -31.27
CA ARG A 342 -0.51 7.13 -32.46
C ARG A 342 -1.64 7.61 -33.38
N CYS A 343 -2.90 7.28 -33.09
CA CYS A 343 -4.01 7.67 -33.96
C CYS A 343 -4.22 9.21 -33.93
N PRO A 344 -4.13 9.92 -35.07
CA PRO A 344 -4.22 11.38 -35.10
C PRO A 344 -5.63 11.89 -34.76
N VAL A 345 -6.65 11.07 -35.04
CA VAL A 345 -8.07 11.41 -34.87
C VAL A 345 -8.75 10.62 -33.74
N THR A 346 -7.98 9.83 -32.98
CA THR A 346 -8.51 8.98 -31.89
C THR A 346 -9.68 8.10 -32.37
N ALA A 347 -9.53 7.49 -33.55
CA ALA A 347 -10.54 6.64 -34.18
C ALA A 347 -10.40 5.16 -33.85
N ILE A 348 -9.64 4.80 -32.81
CA ILE A 348 -9.41 3.41 -32.41
C ILE A 348 -9.68 3.31 -30.92
N SER A 349 -10.51 2.35 -30.50
CA SER A 349 -10.91 2.11 -29.12
C SER A 349 -10.70 0.65 -28.71
N GLY A 350 -11.09 0.28 -27.48
CA GLY A 350 -11.08 -1.10 -27.00
C GLY A 350 -9.76 -1.62 -26.43
N THR A 351 -8.66 -0.87 -26.51
CA THR A 351 -7.40 -1.21 -25.82
C THR A 351 -7.33 -0.58 -24.43
N PHE A 352 -6.50 -1.16 -23.56
CA PHE A 352 -6.35 -0.72 -22.16
C PHE A 352 -5.95 0.76 -22.01
N ASN A 353 -5.24 1.36 -22.99
CA ASN A 353 -4.83 2.77 -22.95
C ASN A 353 -5.83 3.75 -23.60
N TYR A 354 -6.95 3.29 -24.15
CA TYR A 354 -7.88 4.16 -24.88
C TYR A 354 -8.41 5.32 -24.04
N GLN A 355 -8.82 5.04 -22.80
CA GLN A 355 -9.37 6.06 -21.89
C GLN A 355 -8.35 7.17 -21.62
N GLU A 356 -7.09 6.82 -21.32
CA GLU A 356 -6.03 7.80 -21.10
C GLU A 356 -5.81 8.70 -22.33
N VAL A 357 -5.76 8.10 -23.53
CA VAL A 357 -5.56 8.83 -24.79
C VAL A 357 -6.73 9.76 -25.08
N ALA A 358 -7.97 9.31 -24.87
CA ALA A 358 -9.17 10.11 -25.10
C ALA A 358 -9.22 11.33 -24.16
N ILE A 359 -8.94 11.14 -22.86
CA ILE A 359 -8.89 12.22 -21.87
C ILE A 359 -7.81 13.24 -22.23
N LYS A 360 -6.59 12.77 -22.56
CA LYS A 360 -5.49 13.65 -22.95
C LYS A 360 -5.85 14.52 -24.15
N ARG A 361 -6.44 13.92 -25.19
CA ARG A 361 -6.89 14.65 -26.39
C ARG A 361 -8.01 15.64 -26.12
N ALA A 362 -8.93 15.32 -25.21
CA ALA A 362 -9.97 16.25 -24.79
C ALA A 362 -9.37 17.48 -24.08
N LYS A 363 -8.39 17.28 -23.19
CA LYS A 363 -7.65 18.37 -22.52
C LYS A 363 -6.90 19.25 -23.52
N GLU A 364 -6.12 18.66 -24.44
CA GLU A 364 -5.41 19.40 -25.49
C GLU A 364 -6.37 20.28 -26.31
N LYS A 365 -7.55 19.76 -26.67
CA LYS A 365 -8.57 20.54 -27.39
C LYS A 365 -9.15 21.69 -26.55
N ALA A 366 -9.35 21.49 -25.26
CA ALA A 366 -9.85 22.52 -24.35
C ALA A 366 -8.83 23.65 -24.14
N GLU A 367 -7.54 23.29 -23.96
CA GLU A 367 -6.44 24.27 -23.83
C GLU A 367 -6.24 25.10 -25.10
N VAL A 368 -6.35 24.48 -26.28
CA VAL A 368 -6.28 25.19 -27.56
C VAL A 368 -7.45 26.17 -27.70
N LYS A 369 -8.67 25.78 -27.30
CA LYS A 369 -9.83 26.70 -27.29
C LYS A 369 -9.62 27.87 -26.34
N HIS A 370 -9.04 27.65 -25.16
CA HIS A 370 -8.81 28.71 -24.18
C HIS A 370 -7.69 29.68 -24.57
N LYS A 371 -6.76 29.28 -25.44
CA LYS A 371 -5.72 30.17 -25.99
C LYS A 371 -6.19 30.99 -27.20
N ILE A 372 -7.29 30.59 -27.83
CA ILE A 372 -7.85 31.25 -29.03
C ILE A 372 -9.03 32.17 -28.66
N ALA A 373 -9.66 31.94 -27.50
CA ALA A 373 -10.62 32.85 -26.87
C ALA A 373 -9.86 33.87 -26.00
#